data_AF-I4A076-F1
#
_entry.id   AF-I4A076-F1
#
_cell.length_a   1.000
_cell.length_b   1.000
_cell.length_c   1.000
_cell.angle_alpha   90.00
_cell.angle_beta   90.00
_cell.angle_gamma   90.00
#
_symmetry.space_group_name_H-M   'P 1'
#
loop_
_entity.id
_entity.type
_entity.pdbx_description
1 polymer ?
#
loop_
_entity_poly.entity_id
_entity_poly.type
_entity_poly.pdbx_seq_one_letter_code
_entity_poly.pdbx_strand_id
1 'polypeptide(L)'
;MIEINTKVYPSAGHWDKDSGAVANGYIERDEMDKLRNMIVARLKAKGHAYNTDDNSESNRVYQGRIRKELRTGDVVMDLHLNAGRPEATGVEVYISQNAGTDSKKLAKEAVDGLAKIMGIANRGVKTDNQGQHSRIGILNLRGTAVLIEFAFITNKSDMAKYKANVGKIADFLTELLIKYDRNEKSLL
;
A
#
# COMPACT_ATOMS: atom_id res chain seq x y z
N MET A 1 -18.28 12.50 24.35
CA MET A 1 -17.09 11.63 24.36
C MET A 1 -16.46 11.70 22.97
N ILE A 2 -15.16 11.95 22.85
CA ILE A 2 -14.48 11.94 21.55
C ILE A 2 -14.19 10.47 21.25
N GLU A 3 -14.93 9.89 20.31
CA GLU A 3 -14.69 8.53 19.81
C GLU A 3 -13.34 8.53 19.08
N ILE A 4 -12.30 7.96 19.71
CA ILE A 4 -11.04 7.70 19.03
C ILE A 4 -11.19 6.37 18.28
N ASN A 5 -11.68 6.48 17.05
CA ASN A 5 -11.93 5.34 16.19
C ASN A 5 -10.64 4.93 15.46
N THR A 6 -9.90 3.89 15.87
CA THR A 6 -8.68 3.41 15.17
C THR A 6 -8.97 3.17 13.69
N LYS A 7 -8.26 3.82 12.76
CA LYS A 7 -8.59 3.75 11.33
C LYS A 7 -7.34 3.66 10.46
N VAL A 8 -7.30 2.65 9.60
CA VAL A 8 -6.27 2.47 8.58
C VAL A 8 -6.84 2.63 7.17
N TYR A 9 -5.99 2.99 6.22
CA TYR A 9 -6.38 3.42 4.89
C TYR A 9 -5.61 2.65 3.81
N PRO A 10 -5.92 1.36 3.60
CA PRO A 10 -5.43 0.63 2.44
C PRO A 10 -6.12 1.15 1.18
N SER A 11 -5.35 1.44 0.13
CA SER A 11 -5.90 1.78 -1.18
C SER A 11 -5.25 1.03 -2.33
N ALA A 12 -6.02 0.79 -3.38
CA ALA A 12 -5.50 0.25 -4.63
C ALA A 12 -5.09 1.39 -5.57
N GLY A 13 -3.94 1.24 -6.20
CA GLY A 13 -3.49 2.12 -7.27
C GLY A 13 -4.40 2.01 -8.49
N HIS A 14 -4.59 3.15 -9.17
CA HIS A 14 -5.44 3.28 -10.36
C HIS A 14 -6.94 3.03 -10.10
N TRP A 15 -7.78 3.05 -11.14
CA TRP A 15 -9.24 3.07 -10.99
C TRP A 15 -9.95 2.71 -12.31
N ASP A 16 -11.28 2.65 -12.38
CA ASP A 16 -12.02 2.13 -13.53
C ASP A 16 -11.62 2.73 -14.90
N LYS A 17 -11.19 3.99 -14.94
CA LYS A 17 -10.75 4.69 -16.18
C LYS A 17 -9.24 4.83 -16.33
N ASP A 18 -8.46 4.24 -15.43
CA ASP A 18 -7.01 4.14 -15.50
C ASP A 18 -6.59 2.70 -15.15
N SER A 19 -6.07 1.96 -16.10
CA SER A 19 -5.68 0.56 -15.86
C SER A 19 -4.38 0.43 -15.06
N GLY A 20 -3.58 1.50 -14.99
CA GLY A 20 -2.16 1.39 -14.69
C GLY A 20 -1.44 0.56 -15.74
N ALA A 21 -0.36 -0.08 -15.33
CA ALA A 21 0.42 -0.94 -16.22
C ALA A 21 -0.34 -2.22 -16.60
N VAL A 22 -0.15 -2.66 -17.85
CA VAL A 22 -0.75 -3.88 -18.41
C VAL A 22 0.34 -4.72 -19.05
N ALA A 23 0.57 -5.93 -18.54
CA ALA A 23 1.56 -6.85 -19.07
C ALA A 23 1.29 -8.29 -18.64
N ASN A 24 1.79 -9.26 -19.41
CA ASN A 24 1.73 -10.68 -19.06
C ASN A 24 0.33 -11.23 -18.74
N GLY A 25 -0.72 -10.61 -19.29
CA GLY A 25 -2.12 -10.97 -19.05
C GLY A 25 -2.72 -10.39 -17.76
N TYR A 26 -1.99 -9.51 -17.07
CA TYR A 26 -2.43 -8.83 -15.86
C TYR A 26 -2.62 -7.33 -16.10
N ILE A 27 -3.58 -6.76 -15.36
CA ILE A 27 -3.84 -5.32 -15.29
C ILE A 27 -3.53 -4.91 -13.85
N GLU A 28 -2.72 -3.87 -13.67
CA GLU A 28 -2.27 -3.41 -12.35
C GLU A 28 -3.45 -3.12 -11.41
N ARG A 29 -4.40 -2.30 -11.86
CA ARG A 29 -5.63 -1.99 -11.12
C ARG A 29 -6.30 -3.24 -10.57
N ASP A 30 -6.55 -4.24 -11.42
CA ASP A 30 -7.32 -5.43 -11.06
C ASP A 30 -6.59 -6.28 -9.99
N GLU A 31 -5.26 -6.36 -10.07
CA GLU A 31 -4.46 -7.06 -9.06
C GLU A 31 -4.41 -6.31 -7.73
N MET A 32 -4.28 -4.98 -7.77
CA MET A 32 -4.26 -4.14 -6.56
C MET A 32 -5.62 -4.08 -5.89
N ASP A 33 -6.71 -4.03 -6.65
CA ASP A 33 -8.08 -4.15 -6.16
C ASP A 33 -8.29 -5.46 -5.41
N LYS A 34 -7.86 -6.57 -6.01
CA LYS A 34 -7.94 -7.89 -5.38
C LYS A 34 -7.18 -7.92 -4.05
N LEU A 35 -5.96 -7.41 -4.02
CA LEU A 35 -5.14 -7.39 -2.80
C LEU A 35 -5.75 -6.48 -1.72
N ARG A 36 -6.18 -5.26 -2.08
CA ARG A 36 -6.88 -4.34 -1.18
C ARG A 36 -8.13 -4.99 -0.58
N ASN A 37 -8.95 -5.66 -1.38
CA ASN A 37 -10.15 -6.36 -0.91
C ASN A 37 -9.82 -7.49 0.06
N MET A 38 -8.72 -8.21 -0.20
CA MET A 38 -8.20 -9.24 0.70
C MET A 38 -7.73 -8.68 2.05
N ILE A 39 -7.10 -7.50 2.07
CA ILE A 39 -6.69 -6.80 3.30
C ILE A 39 -7.92 -6.30 4.06
N VAL A 40 -8.84 -5.64 3.37
CA VAL A 40 -10.11 -5.14 3.94
C VAL A 40 -10.91 -6.27 4.62
N ALA A 41 -11.03 -7.43 3.97
CA ALA A 41 -11.69 -8.59 4.55
C ALA A 41 -11.02 -9.05 5.86
N ARG A 42 -9.68 -9.03 5.93
CA ARG A 42 -8.92 -9.41 7.13
C ARG A 42 -9.02 -8.37 8.24
N LEU A 43 -8.96 -7.08 7.91
CA LEU A 43 -9.20 -5.98 8.86
C LEU A 43 -10.59 -6.11 9.49
N LYS A 44 -11.61 -6.36 8.66
CA LYS A 44 -12.99 -6.63 9.11
C LYS A 44 -13.06 -7.84 10.04
N ALA A 45 -12.42 -8.95 9.68
CA ALA A 45 -12.38 -10.17 10.52
C ALA A 45 -11.71 -9.94 11.88
N LYS A 46 -10.76 -8.99 11.95
CA LYS A 46 -10.07 -8.60 13.19
C LYS A 46 -10.77 -7.47 13.96
N GLY A 47 -11.89 -6.95 13.46
CA GLY A 47 -12.59 -5.82 14.07
C GLY A 47 -11.80 -4.52 14.10
N HIS A 48 -10.84 -4.34 13.17
CA HIS A 48 -10.05 -3.11 13.06
C HIS A 48 -10.70 -2.18 12.02
N ALA A 49 -10.97 -0.93 12.38
CA ALA A 49 -11.67 -0.02 11.48
C ALA A 49 -10.77 0.43 10.32
N TYR A 50 -11.40 0.64 9.17
CA TYR A 50 -10.72 1.03 7.93
C TYR A 50 -11.55 2.00 7.11
N ASN A 51 -10.89 2.74 6.21
CA ASN A 51 -11.52 3.49 5.12
C ASN A 51 -10.67 3.26 3.86
N THR A 52 -11.27 2.83 2.77
CA THR A 52 -10.56 2.51 1.51
C THR A 52 -11.12 3.35 0.36
N ASP A 53 -10.43 3.36 -0.77
CA ASP A 53 -10.92 3.97 -2.02
C ASP A 53 -12.10 3.18 -2.59
N ASP A 54 -12.73 3.70 -3.64
CA ASP A 54 -13.70 2.96 -4.46
C ASP A 54 -13.12 2.80 -5.87
N ASN A 55 -13.38 1.67 -6.54
CA ASN A 55 -12.87 1.41 -7.89
C ASN A 55 -13.24 2.50 -8.91
N SER A 56 -14.37 3.19 -8.72
CA SER A 56 -14.82 4.29 -9.59
C SER A 56 -14.24 5.66 -9.19
N GLU A 57 -13.59 5.75 -8.03
CA GLU A 57 -13.04 6.96 -7.45
C GLU A 57 -11.58 7.17 -7.90
N SER A 58 -11.32 8.24 -8.65
CA SER A 58 -9.92 8.57 -9.00
C SER A 58 -9.08 8.87 -7.75
N ASN A 59 -7.76 8.61 -7.82
CA ASN A 59 -6.81 8.90 -6.75
C ASN A 59 -6.93 10.32 -6.17
N ARG A 60 -7.21 11.33 -7.03
CA ARG A 60 -7.38 12.71 -6.58
C ARG A 60 -8.62 12.91 -5.68
N VAL A 61 -9.72 12.26 -6.03
CA VAL A 61 -10.98 12.34 -5.28
C VAL A 61 -10.82 11.62 -3.94
N TYR A 62 -10.25 10.40 -3.97
CA TYR A 62 -9.93 9.63 -2.76
C TYR A 62 -9.05 10.44 -1.79
N GLN A 63 -7.92 10.97 -2.27
CA GLN A 63 -7.02 11.81 -1.48
C GLN A 63 -7.73 13.04 -0.89
N GLY A 64 -8.63 13.67 -1.67
CA GLY A 64 -9.41 14.81 -1.22
C GLY A 64 -10.38 14.48 -0.09
N ARG A 65 -10.99 13.30 -0.13
CA ARG A 65 -11.90 12.77 0.89
C ARG A 65 -11.16 12.45 2.19
N ILE A 66 -10.13 11.60 2.12
CA ILE A 66 -9.44 11.13 3.34
C ILE A 66 -8.60 12.22 4.00
N ARG A 67 -8.09 13.22 3.26
CA ARG A 67 -7.27 14.30 3.83
C ARG A 67 -7.96 15.03 4.98
N LYS A 68 -9.29 15.14 4.95
CA LYS A 68 -10.08 15.81 6.00
C LYS A 68 -10.31 14.92 7.22
N GLU A 69 -10.23 13.61 7.06
CA GLU A 69 -10.48 12.60 8.10
C GLU A 69 -9.20 12.15 8.80
N LEU A 70 -8.09 12.03 8.04
CA LEU A 70 -6.83 11.46 8.50
C LEU A 70 -6.32 12.14 9.75
N ARG A 71 -5.90 11.38 10.76
CA ARG A 71 -5.24 11.81 12.00
C ARG A 71 -3.77 11.44 12.04
N THR A 72 -3.01 12.02 12.97
CA THR A 72 -1.57 11.76 13.10
C THR A 72 -1.25 10.29 13.38
N GLY A 73 -2.15 9.57 14.07
CA GLY A 73 -1.99 8.15 14.36
C GLY A 73 -2.48 7.19 13.28
N ASP A 74 -3.15 7.69 12.25
CA ASP A 74 -3.68 6.86 11.16
C ASP A 74 -2.55 6.35 10.24
N VAL A 75 -2.80 5.25 9.51
CA VAL A 75 -1.86 4.66 8.55
C VAL A 75 -2.46 4.61 7.16
N VAL A 76 -1.74 5.10 6.16
CA VAL A 76 -2.07 5.07 4.74
C VAL A 76 -1.12 4.13 4.01
N MET A 77 -1.68 3.21 3.22
CA MET A 77 -0.91 2.23 2.45
C MET A 77 -1.48 2.10 1.05
N ASP A 78 -0.76 2.62 0.07
CA ASP A 78 -1.17 2.61 -1.35
C ASP A 78 -0.46 1.47 -2.09
N LEU A 79 -1.23 0.67 -2.83
CA LEU A 79 -0.76 -0.60 -3.40
C LEU A 79 -0.60 -0.48 -4.92
N HIS A 80 0.60 -0.79 -5.43
CA HIS A 80 0.95 -0.65 -6.85
C HIS A 80 1.79 -1.82 -7.38
N LEU A 81 1.85 -1.96 -8.70
CA LEU A 81 2.81 -2.83 -9.38
C LEU A 81 3.69 -2.00 -10.31
N ASN A 82 4.99 -2.24 -10.23
CA ASN A 82 5.93 -1.50 -11.03
C ASN A 82 5.91 -1.99 -12.48
N ALA A 83 6.41 -1.18 -13.39
CA ALA A 83 6.65 -1.55 -14.77
C ALA A 83 8.01 -1.05 -15.25
N GLY A 84 8.70 -1.90 -15.99
CA GLY A 84 10.02 -1.62 -16.51
C GLY A 84 10.42 -2.65 -17.57
N ARG A 85 11.72 -2.73 -17.86
CA ARG A 85 12.25 -3.79 -18.74
C ARG A 85 11.86 -5.17 -18.20
N PRO A 86 11.64 -6.20 -19.05
CA PRO A 86 11.17 -7.52 -18.59
C PRO A 86 12.07 -8.20 -17.56
N GLU A 87 13.35 -7.84 -17.50
CA GLU A 87 14.34 -8.37 -16.55
C GLU A 87 14.32 -7.64 -15.19
N ALA A 88 13.69 -6.47 -15.11
CA ALA A 88 13.57 -5.73 -13.85
C ALA A 88 12.76 -6.58 -12.85
N THR A 89 13.25 -6.68 -11.62
CA THR A 89 12.64 -7.51 -10.57
C THR A 89 12.76 -6.82 -9.23
N GLY A 90 11.82 -7.14 -8.34
CA GLY A 90 11.91 -6.86 -6.92
C GLY A 90 10.82 -5.94 -6.41
N VAL A 91 10.76 -5.84 -5.09
CA VAL A 91 9.85 -4.97 -4.35
C VAL A 91 10.56 -3.69 -3.93
N GLU A 92 9.88 -2.56 -4.03
CA GLU A 92 10.30 -1.27 -3.46
C GLU A 92 9.14 -0.58 -2.73
N VAL A 93 9.48 0.25 -1.76
CA VAL A 93 8.50 1.02 -0.98
C VAL A 93 8.88 2.49 -0.99
N TYR A 94 7.92 3.33 -1.33
CA TYR A 94 8.06 4.78 -1.38
C TYR A 94 7.49 5.43 -0.12
N ILE A 95 8.20 6.46 0.35
CA ILE A 95 7.79 7.36 1.43
C ILE A 95 7.99 8.81 1.01
N SER A 96 7.30 9.76 1.64
CA SER A 96 7.61 11.19 1.46
C SER A 96 9.05 11.49 1.85
N GLN A 97 9.71 12.43 1.16
CA GLN A 97 10.98 13.00 1.62
C GLN A 97 10.94 13.48 3.10
N ASN A 98 9.78 13.96 3.55
CA ASN A 98 9.58 14.46 4.91
C ASN A 98 8.97 13.41 5.84
N ALA A 99 9.05 12.13 5.47
CA ALA A 99 8.45 11.04 6.23
C ALA A 99 8.97 10.98 7.68
N GLY A 100 8.01 10.83 8.60
CA GLY A 100 8.29 10.59 10.01
C GLY A 100 8.88 9.20 10.29
N THR A 101 9.25 8.97 11.54
CA THR A 101 9.91 7.74 11.98
C THR A 101 9.07 6.49 11.73
N ASP A 102 7.76 6.54 11.95
CA ASP A 102 6.90 5.38 11.76
C ASP A 102 6.75 5.00 10.28
N SER A 103 6.61 5.95 9.36
CA SER A 103 6.63 5.66 7.91
C SER A 103 7.93 4.99 7.48
N LYS A 104 9.08 5.45 7.99
CA LYS A 104 10.39 4.86 7.69
C LYS A 104 10.49 3.42 8.19
N LYS A 105 10.03 3.15 9.42
CA LYS A 105 10.03 1.80 10.00
C LYS A 105 9.03 0.87 9.30
N LEU A 106 7.81 1.34 9.06
CA LEU A 106 6.78 0.60 8.31
C LEU A 106 7.31 0.24 6.92
N ALA A 107 7.89 1.20 6.18
CA ALA A 107 8.43 0.95 4.85
C ALA A 107 9.57 -0.07 4.86
N LYS A 108 10.46 0.00 5.86
CA LYS A 108 11.57 -0.95 6.00
C LYS A 108 11.06 -2.37 6.29
N GLU A 109 10.13 -2.51 7.22
CA GLU A 109 9.53 -3.81 7.52
C GLU A 109 8.74 -4.37 6.33
N ALA A 110 7.99 -3.51 5.62
CA ALA A 110 7.25 -3.90 4.44
C ALA A 110 8.17 -4.44 3.35
N VAL A 111 9.20 -3.69 2.94
CA VAL A 111 10.09 -4.12 1.84
C VAL A 111 10.86 -5.40 2.18
N ASP A 112 11.35 -5.53 3.42
CA ASP A 112 12.07 -6.73 3.86
C ASP A 112 11.17 -7.96 3.92
N GLY A 113 9.99 -7.82 4.52
CA GLY A 113 9.03 -8.91 4.67
C GLY A 113 8.47 -9.37 3.34
N LEU A 114 8.10 -8.44 2.46
CA LEU A 114 7.57 -8.73 1.13
C LEU A 114 8.62 -9.42 0.25
N ALA A 115 9.87 -8.92 0.24
CA ALA A 115 10.96 -9.55 -0.49
C ALA A 115 11.18 -11.00 -0.03
N LYS A 116 11.13 -11.23 1.30
CA LYS A 116 11.24 -12.57 1.88
C LYS A 116 10.05 -13.47 1.53
N ILE A 117 8.82 -12.96 1.62
CA ILE A 117 7.58 -13.71 1.32
C ILE A 117 7.56 -14.15 -0.14
N MET A 118 7.90 -13.25 -1.07
CA MET A 118 7.88 -13.54 -2.50
C MET A 118 9.16 -14.24 -2.98
N GLY A 119 10.26 -14.12 -2.26
CA GLY A 119 11.57 -14.61 -2.69
C GLY A 119 12.09 -13.85 -3.92
N ILE A 120 11.88 -12.53 -3.96
CA ILE A 120 12.34 -11.63 -5.04
C ILE A 120 13.30 -10.58 -4.48
N ALA A 121 13.94 -9.80 -5.36
CA ALA A 121 14.90 -8.79 -4.94
C ALA A 121 14.29 -7.74 -4.00
N ASN A 122 15.01 -7.40 -2.93
CA ASN A 122 14.69 -6.24 -2.07
C ASN A 122 15.37 -5.01 -2.65
N ARG A 123 14.60 -4.05 -3.15
CA ARG A 123 15.12 -2.81 -3.77
C ARG A 123 15.12 -1.64 -2.79
N GLY A 124 14.75 -1.89 -1.55
CA GLY A 124 14.80 -0.93 -0.45
C GLY A 124 13.66 0.07 -0.41
N VAL A 125 13.80 1.01 0.53
CA VAL A 125 12.91 2.14 0.71
C VAL A 125 13.45 3.33 -0.09
N LYS A 126 12.57 4.03 -0.79
CA LYS A 126 12.88 5.20 -1.60
C LYS A 126 12.05 6.39 -1.14
N THR A 127 12.59 7.59 -1.29
CA THR A 127 11.79 8.81 -1.16
C THR A 127 11.05 9.08 -2.46
N ASP A 128 9.91 9.76 -2.39
CA ASP A 128 9.04 10.03 -3.55
C ASP A 128 9.79 10.68 -4.72
N ASN A 129 10.73 11.59 -4.46
CA ASN A 129 11.58 12.20 -5.51
C ASN A 129 12.62 11.28 -6.18
N GLN A 130 12.75 10.03 -5.73
CA GLN A 130 13.65 9.02 -6.33
C GLN A 130 12.90 8.07 -7.28
N GLY A 131 11.60 8.29 -7.48
CA GLY A 131 10.76 7.53 -8.41
C GLY A 131 10.54 8.24 -9.74
N GLN A 132 9.49 7.83 -10.46
CA GLN A 132 9.08 8.47 -11.71
C GLN A 132 8.48 9.88 -11.48
N HIS A 133 7.99 10.14 -10.28
CA HIS A 133 7.38 11.41 -9.90
C HIS A 133 8.31 12.18 -8.97
N SER A 134 8.31 13.51 -9.07
CA SER A 134 9.02 14.36 -8.09
C SER A 134 8.32 14.41 -6.73
N ARG A 135 7.03 14.03 -6.69
CA ARG A 135 6.18 13.98 -5.51
C ARG A 135 5.01 13.03 -5.73
N ILE A 136 4.69 12.24 -4.71
CA ILE A 136 3.53 11.34 -4.73
C ILE A 136 2.49 11.86 -3.73
N GLY A 137 1.29 12.20 -4.22
CA GLY A 137 0.28 12.92 -3.43
C GLY A 137 -0.15 12.22 -2.14
N ILE A 138 -0.42 10.91 -2.21
CA ILE A 138 -0.90 10.09 -1.08
C ILE A 138 0.12 10.02 0.07
N LEU A 139 1.42 10.04 -0.24
CA LEU A 139 2.51 9.98 0.75
C LEU A 139 2.68 11.27 1.55
N ASN A 140 2.06 12.36 1.08
CA ASN A 140 2.18 13.69 1.65
C ASN A 140 0.87 14.12 2.36
N LEU A 141 0.10 13.14 2.85
CA LEU A 141 -1.04 13.34 3.75
C LEU A 141 -0.61 13.22 5.23
N ARG A 142 -1.52 13.54 6.16
CA ARG A 142 -1.27 13.39 7.60
C ARG A 142 -1.22 11.90 7.98
N GLY A 143 -0.37 11.56 8.95
CA GLY A 143 -0.24 10.20 9.48
C GLY A 143 1.01 9.47 8.99
N THR A 144 1.03 8.16 9.23
CA THR A 144 2.05 7.24 8.68
C THR A 144 1.64 6.86 7.26
N ALA A 145 2.53 6.96 6.28
CA ALA A 145 2.18 6.76 4.87
C ALA A 145 3.29 6.02 4.09
N VAL A 146 2.89 5.02 3.32
CA VAL A 146 3.74 4.26 2.39
C VAL A 146 3.01 3.96 1.08
N LEU A 147 3.76 3.82 -0.01
CA LEU A 147 3.29 3.32 -1.29
C LEU A 147 4.18 2.14 -1.65
N ILE A 148 3.58 1.00 -2.01
CA ILE A 148 4.32 -0.24 -2.20
C ILE A 148 4.22 -0.65 -3.67
N GLU A 149 5.38 -0.80 -4.30
CA GLU A 149 5.52 -1.42 -5.61
C GLU A 149 5.92 -2.88 -5.42
N PHE A 150 4.94 -3.80 -5.45
CA PHE A 150 5.14 -5.18 -4.99
C PHE A 150 6.10 -6.00 -5.86
N ALA A 151 6.05 -5.77 -7.16
CA ALA A 151 6.67 -6.58 -8.19
C ALA A 151 6.65 -5.80 -9.50
N PHE A 152 7.49 -6.20 -10.46
CA PHE A 152 7.36 -5.68 -11.82
C PHE A 152 6.31 -6.49 -12.59
N ILE A 153 5.19 -5.87 -12.97
CA ILE A 153 4.12 -6.53 -13.75
C ILE A 153 4.64 -7.05 -15.12
N THR A 154 5.66 -6.39 -15.65
CA THR A 154 6.35 -6.78 -16.89
C THR A 154 7.26 -7.99 -16.72
N ASN A 155 7.59 -8.40 -15.49
CA ASN A 155 8.41 -9.57 -15.19
C ASN A 155 7.52 -10.78 -14.82
N LYS A 156 7.57 -11.83 -15.66
CA LYS A 156 6.75 -13.04 -15.49
C LYS A 156 7.07 -13.80 -14.20
N SER A 157 8.34 -13.84 -13.80
CA SER A 157 8.76 -14.52 -12.57
C SER A 157 8.23 -13.80 -11.34
N ASP A 158 8.36 -12.47 -11.30
CA ASP A 158 7.83 -11.64 -10.22
C ASP A 158 6.32 -11.84 -10.08
N MET A 159 5.56 -11.76 -11.18
CA MET A 159 4.11 -11.99 -11.15
C MET A 159 3.77 -13.40 -10.69
N ALA A 160 4.49 -14.44 -11.13
CA ALA A 160 4.26 -15.79 -10.61
C ALA A 160 4.49 -15.89 -9.08
N LYS A 161 5.55 -15.25 -8.55
CA LYS A 161 5.84 -15.22 -7.12
C LYS A 161 4.82 -14.41 -6.32
N TYR A 162 4.38 -13.27 -6.85
CA TYR A 162 3.31 -12.46 -6.28
C TYR A 162 2.00 -13.26 -6.19
N LYS A 163 1.55 -13.84 -7.30
CA LYS A 163 0.29 -14.62 -7.34
C LYS A 163 0.31 -15.83 -6.41
N ALA A 164 1.44 -16.54 -6.34
CA ALA A 164 1.60 -17.69 -5.45
C ALA A 164 1.56 -17.32 -3.96
N ASN A 165 1.84 -16.06 -3.60
CA ASN A 165 1.94 -15.61 -2.21
C ASN A 165 0.91 -14.54 -1.82
N VAL A 166 -0.04 -14.17 -2.70
CA VAL A 166 -0.97 -13.05 -2.47
C VAL A 166 -1.75 -13.14 -1.15
N GLY A 167 -2.08 -14.36 -0.71
CA GLY A 167 -2.69 -14.60 0.61
C GLY A 167 -1.79 -14.18 1.77
N LYS A 168 -0.53 -14.63 1.76
CA LYS A 168 0.47 -14.30 2.78
C LYS A 168 0.83 -12.82 2.77
N ILE A 169 0.87 -12.22 1.58
CA ILE A 169 1.07 -10.77 1.42
C ILE A 169 -0.07 -10.02 2.11
N ALA A 170 -1.33 -10.39 1.84
CA ALA A 170 -2.48 -9.74 2.48
C ALA A 170 -2.49 -9.92 4.00
N ASP A 171 -2.14 -11.11 4.52
CA ASP A 171 -2.00 -11.35 5.97
C ASP A 171 -0.92 -10.42 6.57
N PHE A 172 0.26 -10.40 5.96
CA PHE A 172 1.40 -9.62 6.43
C PHE A 172 1.12 -8.11 6.45
N LEU A 173 0.56 -7.57 5.36
CA LEU A 173 0.23 -6.14 5.28
C LEU A 173 -0.88 -5.75 6.27
N THR A 174 -1.84 -6.64 6.52
CA THR A 174 -2.87 -6.41 7.53
C THR A 174 -2.26 -6.24 8.92
N GLU A 175 -1.32 -7.11 9.30
CA GLU A 175 -0.62 -6.97 10.59
C GLU A 175 0.22 -5.69 10.66
N LEU A 176 0.88 -5.30 9.56
CA LEU A 176 1.64 -4.05 9.51
C LEU A 176 0.73 -2.82 9.67
N LEU A 177 -0.42 -2.78 8.98
CA LEU A 177 -1.39 -1.69 9.12
C LEU A 177 -1.84 -1.55 10.57
N ILE A 178 -2.20 -2.65 11.23
CA ILE A 178 -2.65 -2.65 12.63
C ILE A 178 -1.51 -2.25 13.58
N LYS A 179 -0.30 -2.80 13.37
CA LYS A 179 0.87 -2.53 14.22
C LYS A 179 1.29 -1.05 14.24
N TYR A 180 1.12 -0.38 13.11
CA TYR A 180 1.55 1.02 12.94
C TYR A 180 0.42 2.03 13.15
N ASP A 181 -0.83 1.56 13.35
CA ASP A 181 -1.91 2.42 13.83
C ASP A 181 -1.61 2.85 15.27
N ARG A 182 -1.41 4.16 15.46
CA ARG A 182 -1.09 4.77 16.76
C ARG A 182 -2.31 5.41 17.41
N ASN A 183 -3.49 5.28 16.82
CA ASN A 183 -4.69 5.70 17.51
C ASN A 183 -4.91 4.76 18.70
N GLU A 184 -4.99 5.31 19.90
CA GLU A 184 -5.26 4.51 21.09
C GLU A 184 -6.65 3.88 20.96
N LYS A 185 -6.74 2.56 21.16
CA LYS A 185 -8.02 1.93 21.45
C LYS A 185 -8.45 2.45 22.81
N SER A 186 -9.63 3.08 22.91
CA SER A 186 -10.23 3.32 24.21
C SER A 186 -10.40 1.96 24.89
N LEU A 187 -9.63 1.71 25.94
CA LEU A 187 -9.99 0.70 26.92
C LEU A 187 -11.33 1.17 27.49
N LEU A 188 -12.41 0.46 27.15
CA LEU A 188 -13.68 0.55 27.87
C LEU A 188 -13.47 0.07 29.31
#